data_AF-A0A0F8Z0Z6-F1
#
_entry.id   AF-A0A0F8Z0Z6-F1
#
_cell.length_a   1.000
_cell.length_b   1.000
_cell.length_c   1.000
_cell.angle_alpha   90.00
_cell.angle_beta   90.00
_cell.angle_gamma   90.00
#
_symmetry.space_group_name_H-M   'P 1'
#
loop_
_entity.id
_entity.type
_entity.pdbx_description
1 polymer ?
#
loop_
_entity_poly.entity_id
_entity_poly.type
_entity_poly.pdbx_seq_one_letter_code
_entity_poly.pdbx_strand_id
1 'polypeptide(L)'
;YKMWPQSDERANERMTLAVHLSNENEGFKPITTSPEIRDFTLDQKGYLDQLIESSNATGMAAFRTSLEEGVWTSLYHSFPHGEKGKYQKIIESLAAKGLDALKGYAEKIEIAVQANDDLAVNEIIGELAEDEVSFVANLLSEEAVGFMREVTT
;
A
#
# COMPACT_ATOMS: atom_id res chain seq x y z
N TYR A 1 -17.56 28.77 46.12
CA TYR A 1 -17.22 27.38 46.47
C TYR A 1 -18.36 26.48 46.03
N LYS A 2 -18.13 25.59 45.05
CA LYS A 2 -19.10 24.59 44.61
C LYS A 2 -18.80 23.29 45.38
N MET A 3 -19.60 22.98 46.40
CA MET A 3 -19.51 21.67 47.08
C MET A 3 -20.37 20.69 46.30
N TRP A 4 -19.75 19.63 45.78
CA TRP A 4 -20.45 18.49 45.20
C TRP A 4 -21.14 17.69 46.32
N PRO A 5 -22.35 17.16 46.11
CA PRO A 5 -23.01 16.36 47.12
C PRO A 5 -22.22 15.07 47.33
N GLN A 6 -21.81 14.80 48.57
CA GLN A 6 -21.22 13.52 48.94
C GLN A 6 -22.25 12.43 48.68
N SER A 7 -21.97 11.56 47.71
CA SER A 7 -22.80 10.42 47.36
C SER A 7 -22.88 9.46 48.54
N ASP A 8 -24.12 9.15 48.94
CA ASP A 8 -24.48 8.10 49.89
C ASP A 8 -23.72 6.80 49.58
N GLU A 9 -23.11 6.19 50.58
CA GLU A 9 -22.26 4.98 50.46
C GLU A 9 -22.99 3.83 49.76
N ARG A 10 -24.32 3.74 49.97
CA ARG A 10 -25.23 2.79 49.30
C ARG A 10 -25.40 3.02 47.80
N ALA A 11 -25.25 4.25 47.31
CA ALA A 11 -25.34 4.54 45.89
C ALA A 11 -24.07 4.08 45.16
N ASN A 12 -22.90 4.22 45.80
CA ASN A 12 -21.65 3.68 45.29
C ASN A 12 -21.66 2.15 45.25
N GLU A 13 -22.15 1.48 46.29
CA GLU A 13 -22.25 0.01 46.30
C GLU A 13 -23.16 -0.52 45.19
N ARG A 14 -24.31 0.13 44.95
CA ARG A 14 -25.21 -0.23 43.84
C ARG A 14 -24.59 0.03 42.48
N MET A 15 -23.81 1.10 42.33
CA MET A 15 -23.09 1.40 41.08
C MET A 15 -21.98 0.38 40.83
N THR A 16 -21.21 0.01 41.86
CA THR A 16 -20.18 -1.04 41.76
C THR A 16 -20.78 -2.39 41.39
N LEU A 17 -21.90 -2.76 41.99
CA LEU A 17 -22.60 -4.01 41.71
C LEU A 17 -23.22 -4.02 40.30
N ALA A 18 -23.70 -2.88 39.82
CA ALA A 18 -24.19 -2.71 38.44
C ALA A 18 -23.06 -2.76 37.41
N VAL A 19 -21.89 -2.18 37.69
CA VAL A 19 -20.70 -2.29 36.82
C VAL A 19 -20.20 -3.73 36.77
N HIS A 20 -20.23 -4.45 37.89
CA HIS A 20 -19.82 -5.85 37.93
C HIS A 20 -20.77 -6.75 37.12
N LEU A 21 -22.09 -6.54 37.25
CA LEU A 21 -23.11 -7.23 36.45
C LEU A 21 -23.06 -6.87 34.95
N SER A 22 -22.67 -5.63 34.61
CA SER A 22 -22.46 -5.22 33.22
C SER A 22 -21.23 -5.90 32.61
N ASN A 23 -20.14 -6.01 33.38
CA ASN A 23 -18.92 -6.71 32.95
C ASN A 23 -19.10 -8.23 32.83
N GLU A 24 -20.00 -8.84 33.60
CA GLU A 24 -20.29 -10.28 33.51
C GLU A 24 -21.28 -10.63 32.38
N ASN A 25 -22.15 -9.71 31.97
CA ASN A 25 -23.15 -9.95 30.90
C ASN A 25 -22.70 -9.53 29.50
N GLU A 26 -21.70 -8.66 29.37
CA GLU A 26 -21.09 -8.39 28.08
C GLU A 26 -20.04 -9.45 27.82
N GLY A 27 -20.43 -10.50 27.10
CA GLY A 27 -19.55 -11.46 26.45
C GLY A 27 -18.66 -10.80 25.39
N PHE A 28 -17.94 -9.75 25.77
CA PHE A 28 -16.91 -9.10 25.01
C PHE A 28 -15.68 -9.99 25.08
N LYS A 29 -15.68 -11.05 24.28
CA LYS A 29 -14.42 -11.65 23.86
C LYS A 29 -13.67 -10.53 23.17
N PRO A 30 -12.55 -10.03 23.70
CA PRO A 30 -11.74 -9.09 22.96
C PRO A 30 -11.48 -9.77 21.63
N ILE A 31 -11.85 -9.12 20.54
CA ILE A 31 -11.43 -9.57 19.23
C ILE A 31 -9.93 -9.26 19.18
N THR A 32 -9.11 -10.07 19.86
CA THR A 32 -7.68 -10.20 19.60
C THR A 32 -7.52 -10.92 18.27
N THR A 33 -8.13 -10.37 17.21
CA THR A 33 -7.41 -10.26 15.96
C THR A 33 -6.30 -9.27 16.27
N SER A 34 -5.18 -9.76 16.81
CA SER A 34 -3.92 -9.09 16.55
C SER A 34 -3.72 -9.29 15.06
N PRO A 35 -4.04 -8.31 14.18
CA PRO A 35 -3.61 -8.45 12.80
C PRO A 35 -2.11 -8.68 12.87
N GLU A 36 -1.63 -9.76 12.27
CA GLU A 36 -0.20 -9.91 12.03
C GLU A 36 0.19 -8.72 11.16
N ILE A 37 0.67 -7.65 11.78
CA ILE A 37 1.29 -6.55 11.06
C ILE A 37 2.58 -7.16 10.56
N ARG A 38 2.57 -7.62 9.31
CA ARG A 38 3.77 -8.12 8.65
C ARG A 38 4.73 -6.95 8.53
N ASP A 39 5.81 -7.03 9.29
CA ASP A 39 6.89 -6.05 9.26
C ASP A 39 7.64 -6.11 7.93
N PHE A 40 8.19 -4.97 7.53
CA PHE A 40 9.02 -4.88 6.34
C PHE A 40 10.46 -5.31 6.61
N THR A 41 11.16 -5.71 5.55
CA THR A 41 12.60 -5.99 5.62
C THR A 41 13.41 -4.71 5.46
N LEU A 42 14.64 -4.69 6.00
CA LEU A 42 15.55 -3.56 5.83
C LEU A 42 15.85 -3.28 4.34
N ASP A 43 15.90 -4.33 3.52
CA ASP A 43 16.11 -4.21 2.07
C ASP A 43 14.94 -3.50 1.39
N GLN A 44 13.70 -3.81 1.76
CA GLN A 44 12.51 -3.12 1.25
C GLN A 44 12.51 -1.63 1.62
N LYS A 45 12.97 -1.30 2.83
CA LYS A 45 13.12 0.09 3.26
C LYS A 45 14.21 0.81 2.47
N GLY A 46 15.36 0.17 2.30
CA GLY A 46 16.47 0.72 1.50
C GLY A 46 16.07 0.96 0.05
N TYR A 47 15.31 0.03 -0.56
CA TYR A 47 14.79 0.20 -1.90
C TYR A 47 13.78 1.35 -2.00
N LEU A 48 12.86 1.46 -1.02
CA LEU A 48 11.94 2.61 -0.95
C LEU A 48 12.69 3.94 -0.90
N ASP A 49 13.75 4.02 -0.08
CA ASP A 49 14.56 5.23 0.04
C ASP A 49 15.32 5.55 -1.25
N GLN A 50 15.85 4.54 -1.92
CA GLN A 50 16.49 4.70 -3.23
C GLN A 50 15.50 5.23 -4.27
N LEU A 51 14.27 4.70 -4.33
CA LEU A 51 13.23 5.17 -5.25
C LEU A 51 12.84 6.63 -5.00
N ILE A 52 12.80 7.05 -3.72
CA ILE A 52 12.57 8.44 -3.33
C ILE A 52 13.74 9.32 -3.77
N GLU A 53 14.98 8.90 -3.51
CA GLU A 53 16.18 9.66 -3.84
C GLU A 53 16.35 9.83 -5.35
N SER A 54 16.16 8.75 -6.12
CA SER A 54 16.22 8.79 -7.58
C SER A 54 14.98 9.40 -8.23
N SER A 55 13.95 9.75 -7.45
CA SER A 55 12.64 10.20 -7.94
C SER A 55 12.03 9.25 -9.00
N ASN A 56 12.26 7.94 -8.85
CA ASN A 56 11.76 6.96 -9.81
C ASN A 56 10.27 6.71 -9.57
N ALA A 57 9.43 7.35 -10.39
CA ALA A 57 7.98 7.30 -10.26
C ALA A 57 7.41 5.93 -10.65
N THR A 58 7.81 5.37 -11.80
CA THR A 58 7.33 4.06 -12.29
C THR A 58 7.72 2.95 -11.34
N GLY A 59 8.97 2.95 -10.87
CA GLY A 59 9.46 2.00 -9.87
C GLY A 59 8.71 2.12 -8.54
N MET A 60 8.38 3.34 -8.10
CA MET A 60 7.54 3.55 -6.90
C MET A 60 6.15 2.94 -7.04
N ALA A 61 5.51 3.10 -8.21
CA ALA A 61 4.18 2.55 -8.46
C ALA A 61 4.22 1.01 -8.51
N ALA A 62 5.17 0.43 -9.26
CA ALA A 62 5.36 -1.01 -9.35
C ALA A 62 5.69 -1.63 -7.98
N PHE A 63 6.63 -1.02 -7.23
CA PHE A 63 7.02 -1.49 -5.91
C PHE A 63 5.87 -1.45 -4.88
N ARG A 64 5.04 -0.40 -4.90
CA ARG A 64 3.85 -0.35 -4.04
C ARG A 64 2.92 -1.53 -4.30
N THR A 65 2.75 -1.91 -5.57
CA THR A 65 1.80 -2.98 -5.96
C THR A 65 2.35 -4.38 -5.80
N SER A 66 3.67 -4.55 -5.76
CA SER A 66 4.31 -5.85 -5.53
C SER A 66 4.32 -6.25 -4.05
N LEU A 67 4.09 -5.28 -3.15
CA LEU A 67 4.02 -5.50 -1.72
C LEU A 67 2.60 -5.81 -1.24
N GLU A 68 2.51 -6.61 -0.18
CA GLU A 68 1.29 -6.78 0.56
C GLU A 68 0.90 -5.49 1.31
N GLU A 69 -0.40 -5.20 1.38
CA GLU A 69 -0.93 -3.96 1.98
C GLU A 69 -0.44 -3.72 3.42
N GLY A 70 -0.30 -4.79 4.22
CA GLY A 70 0.22 -4.70 5.58
C GLY A 70 1.69 -4.25 5.63
N VAL A 71 2.52 -4.81 4.75
CA VAL A 71 3.94 -4.47 4.62
C VAL A 71 4.11 -3.05 4.11
N TRP A 72 3.34 -2.66 3.09
CA TRP A 72 3.32 -1.30 2.57
C TRP A 72 2.92 -0.28 3.63
N THR A 73 1.86 -0.57 4.39
CA THR A 73 1.39 0.31 5.48
C THR A 73 2.48 0.52 6.53
N SER A 74 3.19 -0.55 6.90
CA SER A 74 4.32 -0.49 7.83
C SER A 74 5.47 0.37 7.26
N LEU A 75 5.86 0.17 5.99
CA LEU A 75 6.87 0.98 5.29
C LEU A 75 6.48 2.46 5.20
N TYR A 76 5.26 2.76 4.79
CA TYR A 76 4.73 4.12 4.64
C TYR A 76 4.69 4.88 5.98
N HIS A 77 4.74 4.17 7.10
CA HIS A 77 4.79 4.73 8.45
C HIS A 77 6.16 4.62 9.14
N SER A 78 7.17 4.04 8.48
CA SER A 78 8.51 3.82 9.03
C SER A 78 9.38 5.08 9.18
N PHE A 79 8.97 6.21 8.59
CA PHE A 79 9.75 7.46 8.61
C PHE A 79 9.79 8.12 10.00
N PRO A 80 10.91 8.79 10.36
CA PRO A 80 11.07 9.44 11.65
C PRO A 80 10.04 10.55 11.90
N HIS A 81 9.74 10.77 13.18
CA HIS A 81 8.80 11.81 13.60
C HIS A 81 9.32 13.19 13.18
N GLY A 82 8.47 13.97 12.48
CA GLY A 82 8.82 15.28 11.92
C GLY A 82 8.99 15.28 10.39
N GLU A 83 9.48 14.19 9.80
CA GLU A 83 9.68 14.11 8.34
C GLU A 83 8.61 13.27 7.62
N LYS A 84 7.85 12.47 8.38
CA LYS A 84 6.80 11.58 7.88
C LYS A 84 5.88 12.24 6.86
N GLY A 85 5.28 13.39 7.18
CA GLY A 85 4.35 14.07 6.27
C GLY A 85 4.99 14.57 4.97
N LYS A 86 6.31 14.82 4.97
CA LYS A 86 7.05 15.21 3.75
C LYS A 86 7.26 14.00 2.85
N TYR A 87 7.79 12.90 3.38
CA TYR A 87 8.04 11.69 2.58
C TYR A 87 6.76 11.04 2.08
N GLN A 88 5.70 11.03 2.90
CA GLN A 88 4.40 10.52 2.49
C GLN A 88 3.84 11.25 1.26
N LYS A 89 3.94 12.59 1.24
CA LYS A 89 3.55 13.39 0.06
C LYS A 89 4.41 13.10 -1.17
N ILE A 90 5.72 12.89 -0.98
CA ILE A 90 6.63 12.54 -2.08
C ILE A 90 6.24 11.17 -2.64
N ILE A 91 6.04 10.18 -1.78
CA ILE A 91 5.62 8.82 -2.17
C ILE A 91 4.29 8.88 -2.92
N GLU A 92 3.28 9.57 -2.39
CA GLU A 92 1.97 9.71 -3.05
C GLU A 92 2.09 10.37 -4.43
N SER A 93 2.91 11.43 -4.54
CA SER A 93 3.14 12.11 -5.81
C SER A 93 3.86 11.21 -6.82
N LEU A 94 4.89 10.49 -6.39
CA LEU A 94 5.64 9.57 -7.24
C LEU A 94 4.78 8.39 -7.66
N ALA A 95 4.05 7.78 -6.74
CA ALA A 95 3.16 6.66 -7.04
C ALA A 95 2.04 7.07 -8.02
N ALA A 96 1.45 8.26 -7.85
CA ALA A 96 0.43 8.75 -8.77
C ALA A 96 1.00 9.00 -10.18
N LYS A 97 2.16 9.64 -10.28
CA LYS A 97 2.84 9.89 -11.56
C LYS A 97 3.29 8.59 -12.24
N GLY A 98 3.82 7.65 -11.45
CA GLY A 98 4.27 6.36 -11.95
C GLY A 98 3.12 5.53 -12.49
N LEU A 99 2.00 5.52 -11.79
CA LEU A 99 0.81 4.80 -12.23
C LEU A 99 0.24 5.38 -13.53
N ASP A 100 0.26 6.70 -13.70
CA ASP A 100 -0.12 7.37 -14.94
C ASP A 100 0.83 7.00 -16.09
N ALA A 101 2.14 7.03 -15.83
CA ALA A 101 3.16 6.64 -16.81
C ALA A 101 3.03 5.16 -17.24
N LEU A 102 2.88 4.23 -16.28
CA LEU A 102 2.72 2.80 -16.55
C LEU A 102 1.44 2.50 -17.35
N LYS A 103 0.35 3.22 -17.10
CA LYS A 103 -0.86 3.15 -17.94
C LYS A 103 -0.59 3.62 -19.36
N GLY A 104 0.14 4.73 -19.52
CA GLY A 104 0.55 5.20 -20.84
C GLY A 104 1.42 4.18 -21.59
N TYR A 105 2.28 3.44 -20.89
CA TYR A 105 3.03 2.34 -21.48
C TYR A 105 2.13 1.18 -21.89
N ALA A 106 1.17 0.77 -21.04
CA ALA A 106 0.20 -0.26 -21.38
C ALA A 106 -0.60 0.10 -22.64
N GLU A 107 -1.08 1.34 -22.74
CA GLU A 107 -1.80 1.85 -23.91
C GLU A 107 -0.93 1.82 -25.18
N LYS A 108 0.34 2.21 -25.10
CA LYS A 108 1.27 2.14 -26.24
C LYS A 108 1.50 0.70 -26.70
N ILE A 109 1.64 -0.23 -25.76
CA ILE A 109 1.80 -1.66 -26.09
C ILE A 109 0.54 -2.17 -26.80
N GLU A 110 -0.65 -1.87 -26.29
CA GLU A 110 -1.91 -2.24 -26.95
C GLU A 110 -1.99 -1.72 -28.40
N ILE A 111 -1.59 -0.46 -28.62
CA ILE A 111 -1.55 0.12 -29.97
C ILE A 111 -0.54 -0.60 -30.87
N ALA A 112 0.65 -0.90 -30.34
CA ALA A 112 1.69 -1.61 -31.10
C ALA A 112 1.28 -3.04 -31.46
N VAL A 113 0.61 -3.75 -30.53
CA VAL A 113 0.05 -5.09 -30.77
C VAL A 113 -1.03 -5.03 -31.87
N GLN A 114 -1.95 -4.07 -31.81
CA GLN A 114 -2.98 -3.90 -32.86
C GLN A 114 -2.37 -3.59 -34.23
N ALA A 115 -1.22 -2.92 -34.25
CA ALA A 115 -0.45 -2.64 -35.47
C ALA A 115 0.41 -3.82 -35.95
N ASN A 116 0.52 -4.91 -35.16
CA ASN A 116 1.48 -6.01 -35.37
C ASN A 116 2.93 -5.50 -35.49
N ASP A 117 3.33 -4.56 -34.63
CA ASP A 117 4.67 -3.98 -34.61
C ASP A 117 5.52 -4.55 -33.47
N ASP A 118 6.14 -5.70 -33.72
CA ASP A 118 7.00 -6.43 -32.76
C ASP A 118 8.17 -5.56 -32.26
N LEU A 119 8.68 -4.66 -33.10
CA LEU A 119 9.84 -3.83 -32.77
C LEU A 119 9.45 -2.77 -31.74
N ALA A 120 8.31 -2.10 -31.94
CA ALA A 120 7.81 -1.12 -31.01
C ALA A 120 7.50 -1.73 -29.64
N VAL A 121 6.93 -2.94 -29.61
CA VAL A 121 6.68 -3.67 -28.36
C VAL A 121 8.00 -3.97 -27.63
N ASN A 122 9.01 -4.48 -28.33
CA ASN A 122 10.32 -4.76 -27.75
C ASN A 122 11.03 -3.51 -27.22
N GLU A 123 10.95 -2.40 -27.94
CA GLU A 123 11.56 -1.13 -27.50
C GLU A 123 10.92 -0.64 -26.21
N ILE A 124 9.58 -0.67 -26.13
CA ILE A 124 8.85 -0.26 -24.92
C ILE A 124 9.18 -1.17 -23.73
N ILE A 125 9.22 -2.49 -23.93
CA ILE A 125 9.55 -3.44 -22.84
C ILE A 125 11.00 -3.24 -22.39
N GLY A 126 11.93 -2.96 -23.31
CA GLY A 126 13.34 -2.72 -23.00
C GLY A 126 13.59 -1.45 -22.18
N GLU A 127 12.65 -0.50 -22.18
CA GLU A 127 12.71 0.69 -21.32
C GLU A 127 12.24 0.42 -19.88
N LEU A 128 11.46 -0.64 -19.65
CA LEU A 128 10.84 -0.95 -18.37
C LEU A 128 11.68 -1.94 -17.55
N ALA A 129 11.70 -1.74 -16.23
CA ALA A 129 12.26 -2.73 -15.31
C ALA A 129 11.35 -3.97 -15.20
N GLU A 130 11.89 -5.11 -14.77
CA GLU A 130 11.15 -6.38 -14.66
C GLU A 130 9.86 -6.27 -13.82
N ASP A 131 9.93 -5.56 -12.69
CA ASP A 131 8.77 -5.31 -11.83
C ASP A 131 7.71 -4.43 -12.52
N GLU A 132 8.16 -3.49 -13.35
CA GLU A 132 7.29 -2.59 -14.11
C GLU A 132 6.62 -3.32 -15.27
N VAL A 133 7.35 -4.19 -15.97
CA VAL A 133 6.79 -5.08 -17.01
C VAL A 133 5.71 -5.97 -16.41
N SER A 134 5.97 -6.54 -15.23
CA SER A 134 4.99 -7.37 -14.52
C SER A 134 3.72 -6.60 -14.17
N PHE A 135 3.86 -5.33 -13.76
CA PHE A 135 2.72 -4.46 -13.51
C PHE A 135 1.94 -4.13 -14.79
N VAL A 136 2.64 -3.74 -15.86
CA VAL A 136 2.02 -3.41 -17.15
C VAL A 136 1.30 -4.62 -17.73
N ALA A 137 1.88 -5.82 -17.64
CA ALA A 137 1.26 -7.06 -18.09
C ALA A 137 -0.09 -7.34 -17.42
N ASN A 138 -0.29 -6.93 -16.16
CA ASN A 138 -1.57 -7.06 -15.47
C ASN A 138 -2.64 -6.06 -15.95
N LEU A 139 -2.25 -5.02 -16.68
CA LEU A 139 -3.16 -4.02 -17.26
C LEU A 139 -3.53 -4.32 -18.73
N LEU A 140 -2.77 -5.18 -19.39
CA LEU A 140 -2.95 -5.53 -20.80
C LEU A 140 -4.06 -6.57 -21.00
N SER A 141 -4.61 -6.61 -22.21
CA SER A 141 -5.51 -7.67 -22.68
C SER A 141 -4.79 -9.01 -22.82
N GLU A 142 -5.53 -10.13 -22.77
CA GLU A 142 -4.94 -11.47 -22.94
C GLU A 142 -4.21 -11.63 -24.28
N GLU A 143 -4.73 -10.98 -25.35
CA GLU A 143 -4.12 -10.94 -26.67
C GLU A 143 -2.76 -10.22 -26.63
N ALA A 144 -2.72 -9.02 -26.06
CA ALA A 144 -1.48 -8.25 -25.91
C ALA A 144 -0.46 -8.96 -25.02
N VAL A 145 -0.88 -9.62 -23.94
CA VAL A 145 0.00 -10.44 -23.09
C VAL A 145 0.57 -11.63 -23.86
N GLY A 146 -0.24 -12.30 -24.69
CA GLY A 146 0.20 -13.39 -25.55
C GLY A 146 1.28 -12.93 -26.52
N PHE A 147 1.01 -11.85 -27.25
CA PHE A 147 1.95 -11.24 -28.18
C PHE A 147 3.26 -10.81 -27.50
N MET A 148 3.15 -10.14 -26.35
CA MET A 148 4.30 -9.70 -25.55
C MET A 148 5.22 -10.89 -25.17
N ARG A 149 4.65 -12.04 -24.81
CA ARG A 149 5.42 -13.24 -24.44
C ARG A 149 6.10 -13.89 -25.64
N GLU A 150 5.44 -13.93 -26.79
CA GLU A 150 6.02 -14.46 -28.02
C GLU A 150 7.22 -13.63 -28.47
N VAL A 151 7.11 -12.31 -28.37
CA VAL A 151 8.16 -11.37 -28.78
C VAL A 151 9.37 -11.38 -27.83
N THR A 152 9.17 -11.73 -26.56
CA THR A 152 10.23 -11.77 -25.54
C THR A 152 10.97 -13.13 -25.46
N THR A 153 10.50 -14.17 -26.18
CA THR A 153 11.09 -15.53 -26.16
C THR A 153 12.18 -15.70 -27.22
#